data_AF-A0A3P6V0U1-F1
#
_entry.id   AF-A0A3P6V0U1-F1
#
_cell.length_a   1.000
_cell.length_b   1.000
_cell.length_c   1.000
_cell.angle_alpha   90.00
_cell.angle_beta   90.00
_cell.angle_gamma   90.00
#
_symmetry.space_group_name_H-M   'P 1'
#
loop_
_entity.id
_entity.type
_entity.pdbx_description
1 polymer ?
#
loop_
_entity_poly.entity_id
_entity_poly.type
_entity_poly.pdbx_seq_one_letter_code
_entity_poly.pdbx_strand_id
1 'polypeptide(L)'
;MYLGQGECGANDRVLLKDVNTITLRDGQYTTGRREAPVPQLKCVGGSAKGEYRPRTVQCMRQGFDGVDYQWKCVADMPNEFEFG
;
A
#
# COMPACT_ATOMS: atom_id res chain seq x y z
N MET A 1 -39.35 5.21 -3.89
CA MET A 1 -38.93 5.09 -5.30
C MET A 1 -37.50 5.61 -5.37
N TYR A 2 -36.40 4.85 -5.50
CA TYR A 2 -36.15 3.43 -5.69
C TYR A 2 -35.03 2.99 -4.74
N LEU A 3 -35.14 1.76 -4.25
CA LEU A 3 -34.08 0.98 -3.63
C LEU A 3 -33.04 0.63 -4.71
N GLY A 4 -31.78 0.96 -4.48
CA GLY A 4 -30.65 0.36 -5.19
C GLY A 4 -30.00 -0.70 -4.31
N GLN A 5 -30.60 -1.89 -4.27
CA GLN A 5 -29.96 -3.09 -3.72
C GLN A 5 -28.93 -3.64 -4.71
N GLY A 6 -27.77 -4.04 -4.18
CA GLY A 6 -26.77 -4.89 -4.84
C GLY A 6 -25.39 -4.57 -4.24
N GLU A 7 -24.80 -5.31 -3.30
CA GLU A 7 -25.00 -6.68 -2.82
C GLU A 7 -24.67 -6.72 -1.33
N CYS A 8 -25.53 -7.32 -0.50
CA CYS A 8 -25.26 -7.50 0.93
C CYS A 8 -24.46 -8.80 1.11
N GLY A 9 -23.17 -8.78 0.79
CA GLY A 9 -22.31 -9.94 1.03
C GLY A 9 -21.09 -10.07 0.11
N ALA A 10 -20.19 -9.09 0.10
CA ALA A 10 -18.80 -9.36 -0.24
C ALA A 10 -17.99 -9.26 1.05
N ASN A 11 -17.37 -10.37 1.47
CA ASN A 11 -16.37 -10.28 2.53
C ASN A 11 -15.21 -9.44 1.99
N ASP A 12 -15.02 -8.21 2.49
CA ASP A 12 -13.83 -7.37 2.23
C ASP A 12 -12.51 -7.98 2.79
N ARG A 13 -12.50 -9.31 2.99
CA ARG A 13 -11.39 -10.08 3.51
C ARG A 13 -10.80 -10.90 2.38
N VAL A 14 -9.58 -10.54 2.01
CA VAL A 14 -8.71 -11.33 1.14
C VAL A 14 -7.64 -12.02 1.98
N LEU A 15 -7.24 -13.23 1.62
CA LEU A 15 -6.08 -13.86 2.24
C LEU A 15 -4.82 -13.17 1.69
N LEU A 16 -3.85 -12.85 2.55
CA LEU A 16 -2.62 -12.18 2.10
C LEU A 16 -1.88 -12.98 1.02
N LYS A 17 -2.03 -14.31 1.03
CA LYS A 17 -1.49 -15.21 -0.02
C LYS A 17 -2.09 -15.01 -1.41
N ASP A 18 -3.23 -14.35 -1.52
CA ASP A 18 -3.91 -14.09 -2.80
C ASP A 18 -3.64 -12.66 -3.29
N VAL A 19 -2.91 -11.85 -2.50
CA VAL A 19 -2.49 -10.50 -2.89
C VAL A 19 -1.14 -10.57 -3.61
N ASN A 20 -1.11 -10.21 -4.89
CA ASN A 20 0.12 -10.19 -5.69
C ASN A 20 0.78 -8.81 -5.75
N THR A 21 -0.02 -7.74 -5.66
CA THR A 21 0.45 -6.37 -5.85
C THR A 21 -0.31 -5.42 -4.94
N ILE A 22 0.41 -4.49 -4.34
CA ILE A 22 -0.12 -3.40 -3.53
C ILE A 22 0.30 -2.09 -4.20
N THR A 23 -0.66 -1.19 -4.42
CA THR A 23 -0.38 0.17 -4.92
C THR A 23 -0.73 1.16 -3.82
N LEU A 24 0.28 1.84 -3.30
CA LEU A 24 0.17 2.83 -2.25
C LEU A 24 0.26 4.22 -2.85
N ARG A 25 -0.57 5.15 -2.39
CA ARG A 25 -0.64 6.50 -2.94
C ARG A 25 -0.46 7.56 -1.86
N ASP A 26 0.27 8.62 -2.20
CA ASP A 26 0.46 9.75 -1.30
C ASP A 26 -0.88 10.47 -1.05
N GLY A 27 -1.08 10.94 0.18
CA GLY A 27 -2.34 11.55 0.63
C GLY A 27 -3.51 10.58 0.81
N GLN A 28 -3.38 9.30 0.48
CA GLN A 28 -4.41 8.28 0.73
C GLN A 28 -4.20 7.58 2.07
N TYR A 29 -5.28 7.02 2.62
CA TYR A 29 -5.28 6.32 3.91
C TYR A 29 -5.64 4.84 3.75
N THR A 30 -5.19 4.00 4.67
CA THR A 30 -5.58 2.60 4.76
C THR A 30 -7.02 2.48 5.25
N THR A 31 -7.70 1.41 4.86
CA THR A 31 -8.97 1.05 5.50
C THR A 31 -8.67 0.46 6.88
N GLY A 32 -9.33 0.96 7.92
CA GLY A 32 -9.16 0.48 9.29
C GLY A 32 -10.51 0.10 9.90
N ARG A 33 -10.64 -1.14 10.37
CA ARG A 33 -11.83 -1.60 11.12
C ARG A 33 -11.58 -1.74 12.62
N ARG A 34 -10.41 -2.27 12.99
CA ARG A 34 -10.01 -2.46 14.40
C ARG A 34 -9.17 -1.29 14.91
N GLU A 35 -8.36 -0.72 14.01
CA GLU A 35 -7.48 0.40 14.28
C GLU A 35 -7.87 1.60 13.42
N ALA A 36 -7.46 2.79 13.84
CA ALA A 36 -7.65 4.01 13.06
C ALA A 36 -6.88 3.93 11.72
N PRO A 37 -7.47 4.42 10.61
CA PRO A 37 -6.78 4.59 9.34
C PRO A 37 -5.45 5.32 9.48
N VAL A 38 -4.41 4.82 8.80
CA VAL A 38 -3.09 5.47 8.72
C VAL A 38 -2.77 5.85 7.27
N PRO A 39 -1.87 6.83 7.02
CA PRO A 39 -1.45 7.14 5.66
C PRO A 39 -0.86 5.91 4.96
N GLN A 40 -1.22 5.68 3.69
CA GLN A 40 -0.68 4.57 2.89
C GLN A 40 0.81 4.73 2.62
N LEU A 41 1.27 5.98 2.44
CA LEU A 41 2.67 6.33 2.30
C LEU A 41 3.07 7.30 3.40
N LYS A 42 4.22 7.04 4.04
CA LYS A 42 4.79 7.92 5.05
C LYS A 42 6.31 7.94 4.94
N CYS A 43 6.88 9.11 4.66
CA CYS A 43 8.33 9.32 4.71
C CYS A 43 8.76 9.49 6.18
N VAL A 44 9.47 8.50 6.72
CA VAL A 44 9.85 8.46 8.15
C VAL A 44 11.28 8.95 8.41
N GLY A 45 12.20 8.85 7.44
CA GLY A 45 13.63 9.14 7.60
C GLY A 45 14.34 9.30 6.26
N GLY A 46 15.66 9.09 6.26
CA GLY A 46 16.54 9.22 5.09
C GLY A 46 17.27 10.56 5.02
N SER A 47 18.43 10.58 4.36
CA SER A 47 19.23 11.79 4.14
C SER A 47 18.49 12.81 3.27
N ALA A 48 17.72 12.35 2.28
CA ALA A 48 16.92 13.18 1.37
C ALA A 48 15.51 13.55 1.91
N LYS A 49 15.28 13.42 3.22
CA LYS A 49 13.95 13.64 3.81
C LYS A 49 13.49 15.08 3.61
N GLY A 50 12.37 15.24 2.90
CA GLY A 50 11.76 16.55 2.64
C GLY A 50 12.11 17.14 1.28
N GLU A 51 13.06 16.54 0.56
CA GLU A 51 13.43 16.98 -0.80
C GLU A 51 12.51 16.39 -1.86
N TYR A 52 12.26 15.07 -1.78
CA TYR A 52 11.38 14.38 -2.71
C TYR A 52 10.51 13.34 -2.00
N ARG A 53 9.28 13.14 -2.49
CA ARG A 53 8.38 12.06 -2.06
C ARG A 53 7.68 11.47 -3.27
N PRO A 54 7.73 10.14 -3.48
CA PRO A 54 7.02 9.51 -4.58
C PRO A 54 5.51 9.59 -4.34
N ARG A 55 4.74 9.95 -5.37
CA ARG A 55 3.27 10.01 -5.29
C ARG A 55 2.62 8.63 -5.26
N THR A 56 3.30 7.64 -5.82
CA THR A 56 2.81 6.26 -5.92
C THR A 56 3.98 5.30 -5.77
N VAL A 57 3.78 4.29 -4.92
CA VAL A 57 4.72 3.18 -4.76
C VAL A 57 3.95 1.91 -5.07
N GLN A 58 4.52 1.07 -5.92
CA GLN A 58 3.96 -0.23 -6.23
C GLN A 58 4.83 -1.30 -5.57
N CYS A 59 4.21 -2.22 -4.84
CA CYS A 59 4.90 -3.33 -4.18
C CYS A 59 4.41 -4.65 -4.77
N MET A 60 5.34 -5.47 -5.25
CA MET A 60 5.08 -6.77 -5.85
C MET A 60 5.62 -7.86 -4.95
N ARG A 61 4.80 -8.88 -4.71
CA ARG A 61 5.19 -10.04 -3.93
C ARG A 61 6.29 -10.82 -4.65
N GLN A 62 7.38 -11.11 -3.95
CA GLN A 62 8.55 -11.84 -4.47
C GLN A 62 8.59 -13.29 -3.99
N GLY A 63 8.09 -13.58 -2.78
CA GLY A 63 8.14 -14.91 -2.20
C GLY A 63 7.58 -14.96 -0.79
N PHE A 64 7.65 -16.13 -0.17
CA PHE A 64 7.30 -16.37 1.23
C PHE A 64 8.51 -16.98 1.92
N ASP A 65 8.90 -16.45 3.07
CA ASP A 65 10.11 -16.89 3.80
C ASP A 65 9.82 -17.93 4.90
N GLY A 66 8.57 -18.37 5.05
CA GLY A 66 8.12 -19.24 6.13
C GLY A 66 7.33 -18.51 7.22
N VAL A 67 7.44 -17.19 7.28
CA VAL A 67 6.74 -16.33 8.25
C VAL A 67 5.86 -15.32 7.53
N ASP A 68 6.41 -14.57 6.58
CA ASP A 68 5.74 -13.48 5.89
C ASP A 68 6.04 -13.44 4.39
N TYR A 69 5.24 -12.67 3.68
CA TYR A 69 5.47 -12.41 2.25
C TYR A 69 6.51 -11.31 2.07
N GLN A 70 7.48 -11.60 1.21
CA GLN A 70 8.53 -10.67 0.82
C GLN A 70 8.03 -9.77 -0.31
N TRP A 71 8.18 -8.45 -0.17
CA TRP A 71 7.68 -7.46 -1.11
C TRP A 71 8.83 -6.65 -1.68
N LYS A 72 8.86 -6.51 -3.01
CA LYS A 72 9.71 -5.54 -3.70
C LYS A 72 8.89 -4.33 -4.05
N CYS A 73 9.26 -3.17 -3.52
CA CYS A 73 8.59 -1.91 -3.80
C CYS A 73 9.42 -1.08 -4.78
N VAL A 74 8.74 -0.48 -5.75
CA VAL A 74 9.33 0.41 -6.76
C VAL A 74 8.50 1.67 -6.87
N ALA A 75 9.16 2.77 -7.20
CA ALA A 75 8.54 4.06 -7.46
C ALA A 75 9.30 4.75 -8.58
N ASP A 76 8.60 5.61 -9.31
CA ASP A 76 9.23 6.52 -10.27
C ASP A 76 9.85 7.68 -9.48
N MET A 77 11.18 7.76 -9.48
CA MET A 77 11.94 8.76 -8.74
C MET A 77 13.14 9.23 -9.59
N PRO A 78 13.56 10.50 -9.45
CA PRO A 78 14.81 10.95 -10.04
C PRO A 78 16.00 10.10 -9.58
N ASN A 79 17.01 9.94 -10.45
CA ASN A 79 18.15 9.05 -10.19
C ASN A 79 19.01 9.48 -8.99
N GLU A 80 18.86 10.72 -8.51
CA GLU A 80 19.51 11.23 -7.31
C GLU A 80 18.90 10.68 -6.01
N PHE A 81 17.74 10.00 -6.07
CA PHE A 81 17.02 9.50 -4.92
C PHE A 81 16.77 7.99 -5.00
N GLU A 82 16.92 7.33 -3.85
CA GLU A 82 16.55 5.94 -3.65
C GLU A 82 15.82 5.75 -2.32
N PHE A 83 15.15 4.62 -2.16
CA PHE A 83 14.73 4.19 -0.84
C PHE A 83 15.94 3.70 -0.06
N GLY A 84 16.07 4.13 1.20
CA GLY A 84 17.12 3.70 2.13
C GLY A 84 16.72 2.53 3.00
#